data_AF-A0A1F5T4Q4-F1
#
_entry.id   AF-A0A1F5T4Q4-F1
#
_cell.length_a   1.000
_cell.length_b   1.000
_cell.length_c   1.000
_cell.angle_alpha   90.00
_cell.angle_beta   90.00
_cell.angle_gamma   90.00
#
_symmetry.space_group_name_H-M   'P 1'
#
loop_
_entity.id
_entity.type
_entity.pdbx_description
1 polymer ?
#
loop_
_entity_poly.entity_id
_entity_poly.type
_entity_poly.pdbx_seq_one_letter_code
_entity_poly.pdbx_strand_id
1 'polypeptide(L)'
;MGLSLRNVMIIQSRGSDVRSEVYSRNQQTGKVAGAINLYNDEFFHCCLVSTPEMFDSDGEAINKMNEIIEWAKTIDLEAEARAIADRC
;
A
#
# COMPACT_ATOMS: atom_id res chain seq x y z
N MET A 1 4.14 -21.57 -7.64
CA MET A 1 4.19 -20.38 -8.50
C MET A 1 4.65 -19.22 -7.63
N GLY A 2 5.93 -18.87 -7.72
CA GLY A 2 6.52 -17.83 -6.87
C GLY A 2 6.08 -16.44 -7.35
N LEU A 3 5.59 -15.62 -6.44
CA LEU A 3 5.41 -14.20 -6.66
C LEU A 3 6.79 -13.59 -6.94
N SER A 4 7.05 -13.24 -8.20
CA SER A 4 8.18 -12.40 -8.58
C SER A 4 7.95 -11.04 -7.91
N LEU A 5 8.89 -10.63 -7.04
CA LEU A 5 8.99 -9.27 -6.50
C LEU A 5 9.04 -8.29 -7.68
N ARG A 6 7.88 -7.85 -8.16
CA ARG A 6 7.76 -6.84 -9.21
C ARG A 6 7.51 -5.50 -8.53
N ASN A 7 8.61 -4.78 -8.34
CA ASN A 7 8.69 -3.34 -8.12
C ASN A 7 7.87 -2.81 -6.93
N VAL A 8 8.46 -2.84 -5.73
CA VAL A 8 7.99 -2.05 -4.60
C VAL A 8 8.55 -0.62 -4.77
N MET A 9 7.68 0.37 -4.97
CA MET A 9 8.08 1.77 -5.01
C MET A 9 8.04 2.33 -3.58
N ILE A 10 9.21 2.59 -2.99
CA ILE A 10 9.31 3.26 -1.70
C ILE A 10 9.43 4.77 -1.95
N ILE A 11 8.41 5.53 -1.52
CA ILE A 11 8.38 6.99 -1.65
C ILE A 11 8.88 7.59 -0.33
N GLN A 12 10.13 8.05 -0.32
CA GLN A 12 10.72 8.79 0.79
C GLN A 12 10.90 10.25 0.37
N SER A 13 9.85 11.05 0.53
CA SER A 13 9.93 12.50 0.28
C SER A 13 9.32 13.26 1.47
N ARG A 14 9.94 14.37 1.86
CA ARG A 14 9.38 15.27 2.89
C ARG A 14 8.10 15.89 2.32
N GLY A 15 6.98 15.70 3.01
CA GLY A 15 5.65 16.17 2.57
C GLY A 15 4.80 15.09 1.88
N SER A 16 5.39 13.94 1.55
CA SER A 16 4.64 12.78 1.05
C SER A 16 4.16 11.89 2.19
N ASP A 17 2.88 11.52 2.18
CA ASP A 17 2.25 10.67 3.20
C ASP A 17 1.45 9.55 2.52
N VAL A 18 1.55 8.33 3.05
CA VAL A 18 0.83 7.15 2.53
C VAL A 18 -0.29 6.81 3.49
N ARG A 19 -1.53 6.83 3.00
CA ARG A 19 -2.74 6.65 3.82
C ARG A 19 -3.55 5.44 3.37
N SER A 20 -4.06 4.69 4.35
CA SER A 20 -5.05 3.64 4.13
C SER A 20 -6.45 4.23 4.23
N GLU A 21 -7.27 4.04 3.20
CA GLU A 21 -8.59 4.65 3.10
C GLU A 21 -9.63 3.66 2.56
N VAL A 22 -10.90 3.96 2.85
CA VAL A 22 -12.02 3.32 2.16
C VAL A 22 -12.19 3.99 0.81
N TYR A 23 -12.16 3.19 -0.25
CA TYR A 23 -12.22 3.70 -1.62
C TYR A 23 -13.64 3.72 -2.18
N SER A 24 -14.38 2.63 -1.97
CA SER A 24 -15.78 2.52 -2.39
C SER A 24 -16.55 1.57 -1.48
N ARG A 25 -17.88 1.69 -1.53
CA ARG A 25 -18.81 0.76 -0.90
C ARG A 25 -19.88 0.35 -1.90
N ASN A 26 -20.05 -0.95 -2.03
CA ASN A 26 -21.14 -1.51 -2.79
C ASN A 26 -22.47 -1.31 -2.03
N GLN A 27 -23.40 -0.56 -2.60
CA GLN A 27 -24.69 -0.25 -1.96
C GLN A 27 -25.63 -1.47 -1.88
N GLN A 28 -25.43 -2.48 -2.73
CA GLN A 28 -26.28 -3.67 -2.75
C GLN A 28 -25.79 -4.73 -1.76
N THR A 29 -24.48 -4.94 -1.69
CA THR A 29 -23.88 -6.00 -0.86
C THR A 29 -23.33 -5.50 0.47
N GLY A 30 -23.18 -4.18 0.64
CA GLY A 30 -22.54 -3.55 1.80
C GLY A 30 -21.02 -3.67 1.81
N LYS A 31 -20.44 -4.43 0.87
CA LYS A 31 -19.01 -4.72 0.81
C LYS A 31 -18.17 -3.47 0.52
N VAL A 32 -16.97 -3.46 1.06
CA VAL A 32 -16.06 -2.30 1.07
C VAL A 32 -14.80 -2.60 0.27
N ALA A 33 -14.33 -1.61 -0.50
CA ALA A 33 -13.01 -1.61 -1.12
C ALA A 33 -12.03 -0.77 -0.29
N GLY A 34 -10.82 -1.30 -0.09
CA GLY A 34 -9.71 -0.55 0.53
C GLY A 34 -8.77 0.02 -0.52
N ALA A 35 -8.11 1.12 -0.19
CA ALA A 35 -7.03 1.69 -0.99
C ALA A 35 -5.86 2.18 -0.14
N ILE A 36 -4.69 2.22 -0.79
CA ILE A 36 -3.49 2.87 -0.31
C ILE A 36 -3.23 4.07 -1.23
N ASN A 37 -3.26 5.27 -0.67
CA ASN A 37 -3.15 6.51 -1.42
C ASN A 37 -1.88 7.27 -1.03
N LEU A 38 -1.25 7.89 -2.02
CA LEU A 38 -0.18 8.85 -1.80
C LEU A 38 -0.76 10.25 -1.74
N TYR A 39 -0.43 10.95 -0.68
CA TYR A 39 -0.67 12.37 -0.51
C TYR A 39 0.64 13.14 -0.64
N ASN A 40 0.57 14.35 -1.17
CA ASN A 40 1.68 15.30 -1.20
C ASN A 40 1.18 16.65 -0.69
N ASP A 41 1.77 17.15 0.40
CA ASP A 41 1.33 18.38 1.08
C ASP A 41 -0.18 18.39 1.39
N GLU A 42 -0.70 17.28 1.95
CA GLU A 42 -2.12 17.05 2.24
C GLU A 42 -3.06 16.92 1.01
N PHE A 43 -2.54 17.06 -0.21
CA PHE A 43 -3.33 16.82 -1.42
C PHE A 43 -3.21 15.38 -1.90
N PHE A 44 -4.33 14.76 -2.24
CA PHE A 44 -4.32 13.46 -2.92
C PHE A 44 -3.52 13.57 -4.21
N HIS A 45 -2.48 12.75 -4.34
CA HIS A 45 -1.62 12.71 -5.52
C HIS A 45 -2.02 11.55 -6.44
N CYS A 46 -2.00 10.33 -5.91
CA CYS A 46 -2.40 9.14 -6.67
C CYS A 46 -2.80 7.97 -5.76
N CYS A 47 -3.57 7.04 -6.33
CA CYS A 47 -3.85 5.75 -5.72
C CYS A 47 -2.74 4.77 -6.10
N LEU A 48 -2.13 4.11 -5.10
CA LEU A 48 -1.04 3.16 -5.28
C LEU A 48 -1.58 1.73 -5.42
N VAL A 49 -2.57 1.37 -4.61
CA VAL A 49 -3.18 0.04 -4.56
C VAL A 49 -4.65 0.18 -4.21
N SER A 50 -5.50 -0.62 -4.84
CA SER A 50 -6.91 -0.77 -4.45
C SER A 50 -7.38 -2.22 -4.56
N THR A 51 -8.36 -2.58 -3.75
CA THR A 51 -9.06 -3.88 -3.87
C THR A 51 -10.41 -3.70 -4.58
N PRO A 52 -11.00 -4.79 -5.11
CA PRO A 52 -12.45 -4.80 -5.33
C PRO A 52 -13.21 -4.69 -3.99
N GLU A 53 -14.52 -4.48 -4.07
CA GLU A 53 -15.43 -4.41 -2.91
C GLU A 53 -15.62 -5.80 -2.32
N MET A 54 -14.84 -6.15 -1.29
CA MET A 54 -14.78 -7.52 -0.76
C MET A 54 -14.79 -7.61 0.77
N PHE A 55 -14.46 -6.52 1.46
CA PHE A 55 -14.43 -6.48 2.92
C PHE A 55 -15.82 -6.25 3.50
N ASP A 56 -16.08 -6.77 4.69
CA ASP A 56 -17.38 -6.62 5.36
C ASP A 56 -17.51 -5.29 6.11
N SER A 57 -16.40 -4.60 6.37
CA SER A 57 -16.40 -3.33 7.10
C SER A 57 -15.24 -2.42 6.71
N ASP A 58 -15.38 -1.14 7.06
CA ASP A 58 -14.34 -0.12 6.86
C ASP A 58 -13.08 -0.45 7.67
N GLY A 59 -13.26 -0.91 8.91
CA GLY A 59 -12.17 -1.32 9.77
C GLY A 59 -11.38 -2.49 9.18
N GLU A 60 -12.06 -3.48 8.60
CA GLU A 60 -11.39 -4.60 7.94
C GLU A 60 -10.59 -4.15 6.71
N ALA A 61 -11.17 -3.29 5.86
CA ALA A 61 -10.49 -2.75 4.70
C ALA A 61 -9.24 -1.94 5.08
N ILE A 62 -9.37 -1.01 6.04
CA ILE A 62 -8.26 -0.16 6.52
C ILE A 62 -7.17 -1.01 7.17
N ASN A 63 -7.53 -1.96 8.04
CA ASN A 63 -6.57 -2.84 8.68
C ASN A 63 -5.79 -3.65 7.64
N LYS A 64 -6.47 -4.16 6.59
CA LYS A 64 -5.78 -4.91 5.55
C LYS A 64 -4.82 -4.05 4.73
N MET A 65 -5.18 -2.81 4.42
CA MET A 65 -4.29 -1.88 3.70
C MET A 65 -3.09 -1.49 4.58
N ASN A 66 -3.28 -1.28 5.88
CA ASN A 66 -2.19 -1.05 6.83
C ASN A 66 -1.25 -2.25 6.92
N GLU A 67 -1.75 -3.49 6.97
CA GLU A 67 -0.91 -4.69 6.92
C GLU A 67 -0.02 -4.73 5.67
N ILE A 68 -0.55 -4.31 4.51
CA ILE A 68 0.21 -4.26 3.25
C ILE A 68 1.29 -3.18 3.32
N ILE A 69 0.99 -2.00 3.88
CA ILE A 69 1.97 -0.93 4.08
C ILE A 69 3.09 -1.41 5.01
N GLU A 70 2.74 -2.02 6.15
CA GLU A 70 3.73 -2.53 7.10
C GLU A 70 4.56 -3.65 6.49
N TRP A 71 3.93 -4.58 5.75
CA TRP A 71 4.66 -5.59 4.99
C TRP A 71 5.64 -4.96 3.99
N ALA A 72 5.20 -3.96 3.22
CA ALA A 72 6.04 -3.26 2.26
C ALA A 72 7.23 -2.53 2.92
N LYS A 73 7.04 -1.97 4.12
CA LYS A 73 8.12 -1.38 4.93
C LYS A 73 9.12 -2.42 5.43
N THR A 74 8.67 -3.65 5.68
CA THR A 74 9.54 -4.77 6.10
C THR A 74 10.27 -5.44 4.95
N ILE A 75 9.91 -5.14 3.69
CA ILE A 75 10.70 -5.52 2.51
C ILE A 75 11.92 -4.60 2.51
N ASP A 76 12.91 -5.03 3.28
CA ASP A 76 14.12 -4.30 3.60
C ASP A 76 15.01 -4.15 2.35
N LEU A 77 14.86 -3.01 1.67
CA LEU A 77 15.75 -2.59 0.59
C LEU A 77 17.20 -2.40 1.09
N GLU A 78 17.49 -2.29 2.39
CA GLU A 78 18.87 -2.22 2.88
C GLU A 78 19.60 -3.57 2.74
N ALA A 79 18.90 -4.69 2.88
CA ALA A 79 19.47 -6.03 2.69
C ALA A 79 19.80 -6.30 1.21
N GLU A 80 18.92 -5.89 0.29
CA GLU A 80 19.18 -5.97 -1.16
C GLU A 80 20.26 -4.96 -1.61
N ALA A 81 20.26 -3.74 -1.07
CA ALA A 81 21.27 -2.73 -1.39
C ALA A 81 22.67 -3.13 -0.89
N ARG A 82 22.79 -3.71 0.32
CA ARG A 82 24.05 -4.30 0.80
C ARG A 82 24.48 -5.51 -0.04
N ALA A 83 23.56 -6.40 -0.38
CA ALA A 83 23.87 -7.55 -1.21
C ALA A 83 24.33 -7.18 -2.64
N ILE A 84 23.87 -6.04 -3.17
CA ILE A 84 24.37 -5.49 -4.44
C ILE A 84 25.73 -4.83 -4.24
N ALA A 85 25.91 -4.03 -3.18
CA ALA A 85 27.18 -3.37 -2.86
C ALA A 85 28.33 -4.38 -2.61
N ASP A 86 28.05 -5.52 -1.98
CA ASP A 86 29.02 -6.60 -1.74
C ASP A 86 29.35 -7.42 -3.00
N ARG A 87 28.59 -7.25 -4.09
CA ARG A 87 28.79 -7.93 -5.39
C ARG A 87 29.43 -7.04 -6.46
N CYS A 88 29.64 -5.75 -6.16
CA CYS A 88 30.33 -4.78 -7.02
C CYS A 88 31.74 -4.50 -6.51
#